data_AF-A0A3S5BLU9-F1
#
_entry.id   AF-A0A3S5BLU9-F1
#
_cell.length_a   1.000
_cell.length_b   1.000
_cell.length_c   1.000
_cell.angle_alpha   90.00
_cell.angle_beta   90.00
_cell.angle_gamma   90.00
#
_symmetry.space_group_name_H-M   'P 1'
#
loop_
_entity.id
_entity.type
_entity.pdbx_description
1 polymer ?
#
loop_
_entity_poly.entity_id
_entity_poly.type
_entity_poly.pdbx_seq_one_letter_code
_entity_poly.pdbx_strand_id
1 'polypeptide(L)'
;MAVKDCDMDTLLSLHRRGLIYFDVPVSESDRISVPTLDGFVMNRITGDSCETLLYKIFVSVDERTTVSELASDLLVNIDLVRQAISVFLRLGFACKRNSQSIDSELNAISTDGLGNPLQMETEDLSKKKIAILFDSTLAAYLMMGNLSSGLKRHAVTMFEVGKLTDENLESFLTELDNLTDVGEGEAQIYYEHAVNLRAMLRFFRHLLSNSGSNNMFNGLDLLRCGSLLSLEPETRLRILKKNYGLLISLAPITYEDQQAANYQWPPHFGPPIPEANSPWFRLFIAYLAFERRSNFMDIPPCLILSRGSRLNTIPTCMLPYSLFSFIAWGHDPTIIESANLLSVVNDALVASPVFIQVSGSFRLESSYFFYLIVSIIVICFSDNV
;
A
#
# COMPACT_ATOMS: atom_id res chain seq x y z
N MET A 1 43.78 -27.94 -2.97
CA MET A 1 43.94 -26.60 -2.39
C MET A 1 42.54 -26.04 -2.25
N ALA A 2 42.02 -25.96 -1.02
CA ALA A 2 40.75 -25.33 -0.78
C ALA A 2 40.97 -23.81 -0.68
N VAL A 3 40.00 -22.97 -1.04
CA VAL A 3 40.13 -21.50 -0.99
C VAL A 3 40.52 -20.99 0.40
N LYS A 4 40.18 -21.74 1.46
CA LYS A 4 40.60 -21.50 2.85
C LYS A 4 42.12 -21.54 3.07
N ASP A 5 42.88 -22.13 2.14
CA ASP A 5 44.33 -22.26 2.20
C ASP A 5 45.04 -21.10 1.47
N CYS A 6 44.29 -20.20 0.83
CA CYS A 6 44.82 -19.01 0.17
C CYS A 6 44.95 -17.83 1.14
N ASP A 7 46.04 -17.09 1.01
CA ASP A 7 46.29 -15.87 1.76
C ASP A 7 45.27 -14.77 1.42
N MET A 8 44.69 -14.15 2.46
CA MET A 8 43.63 -13.15 2.34
C MET A 8 44.11 -11.89 1.62
N ASP A 9 45.38 -11.49 1.81
CA ASP A 9 45.95 -10.32 1.15
C ASP A 9 46.11 -10.54 -0.36
N THR A 10 46.44 -11.78 -0.76
CA THR A 10 46.51 -12.17 -2.17
C THR A 10 45.13 -12.17 -2.82
N LEU A 11 44.11 -12.72 -2.13
CA LEU A 11 42.72 -12.68 -2.59
C LEU A 11 42.19 -11.24 -2.72
N LEU A 12 42.45 -10.37 -1.75
CA LEU A 12 42.06 -8.97 -1.79
C LEU A 12 42.76 -8.21 -2.94
N SER A 13 44.04 -8.50 -3.20
CA SER A 13 44.80 -7.93 -4.32
C SER A 13 44.22 -8.36 -5.68
N LEU A 14 43.90 -9.64 -5.84
CA LEU A 14 43.28 -10.17 -7.05
C LEU A 14 41.87 -9.59 -7.26
N HIS A 15 41.09 -9.44 -6.19
CA HIS A 15 39.77 -8.82 -6.24
C HIS A 15 39.85 -7.34 -6.63
N ARG A 16 40.76 -6.56 -6.02
CA ARG A 16 40.99 -5.14 -6.38
C ARG A 16 41.43 -4.95 -7.83
N ARG A 17 42.09 -5.96 -8.42
CA ARG A 17 42.50 -5.98 -9.83
C ARG A 17 41.40 -6.50 -10.78
N GLY A 18 40.24 -6.90 -10.25
CA GLY A 18 39.12 -7.44 -11.04
C GLY A 18 39.37 -8.83 -11.61
N LEU A 19 40.36 -9.57 -11.10
CA LEU A 19 40.76 -10.89 -11.62
C LEU A 19 39.97 -12.04 -11.00
N ILE A 20 39.38 -11.81 -9.83
CA ILE A 20 38.48 -12.75 -9.16
C ILE A 20 37.24 -12.00 -8.68
N TYR A 21 36.09 -12.66 -8.75
CA TYR A 21 34.87 -12.20 -8.11
C TYR A 21 34.48 -13.18 -7.02
N PHE A 22 33.93 -12.66 -5.92
CA PHE A 22 33.33 -13.50 -4.90
C PHE A 22 31.88 -13.79 -5.29
N ASP A 23 31.56 -15.08 -5.33
CA ASP A 23 30.19 -15.54 -5.45
C ASP A 23 29.65 -15.91 -4.07
N VAL A 24 28.42 -15.47 -3.78
CA VAL A 24 27.74 -15.84 -2.55
C VAL A 24 26.88 -17.07 -2.89
N PRO A 25 27.18 -18.26 -2.33
CA PRO A 25 26.44 -19.45 -2.67
C PRO A 25 25.01 -19.35 -2.13
N VAL A 26 24.05 -19.28 -3.06
CA VAL A 26 22.61 -19.32 -2.76
C VAL A 26 22.12 -20.74 -3.05
N SER A 27 21.47 -21.39 -2.10
CA SER A 27 20.81 -22.69 -2.27
C SER A 27 19.33 -22.52 -2.64
N GLU A 28 18.72 -23.55 -3.22
CA GLU A 28 17.32 -23.50 -3.70
C GLU A 28 16.29 -23.43 -2.56
N SER A 29 16.64 -23.98 -1.40
CA SER A 29 15.85 -23.96 -0.18
C SER A 29 16.05 -22.71 0.66
N ASP A 30 16.93 -21.79 0.22
CA ASP A 30 17.17 -20.55 0.96
C ASP A 30 15.93 -19.66 0.93
N ARG A 31 15.71 -18.97 2.05
CA ARG A 31 14.68 -17.93 2.16
C ARG A 31 15.38 -16.58 2.28
N ILE A 32 14.86 -15.61 1.54
CA ILE A 32 15.48 -14.30 1.40
C ILE A 32 14.54 -13.25 1.99
N SER A 33 15.10 -12.33 2.77
CA SER A 33 14.36 -11.17 3.28
C SER A 33 15.06 -9.88 2.84
N VAL A 34 14.27 -8.87 2.49
CA VAL A 34 14.72 -7.55 2.06
C VAL A 34 14.47 -6.56 3.20
N PRO A 35 15.52 -6.10 3.91
CA PRO A 35 15.37 -5.06 4.92
C PRO A 35 15.00 -3.71 4.29
N THR A 36 14.63 -2.74 5.12
CA THR A 36 14.42 -1.37 4.65
C THR A 36 15.71 -0.79 4.07
N LEU A 37 15.64 -0.26 2.85
CA LEU A 37 16.78 0.30 2.14
C LEU A 37 16.92 1.80 2.45
N ASP A 38 18.15 2.25 2.68
CA ASP A 38 18.46 3.68 2.88
C ASP A 38 19.35 4.19 1.74
N GLY A 39 19.04 5.38 1.23
CA GLY A 39 19.74 5.98 0.09
C GLY A 39 19.69 5.18 -1.21
N PHE A 40 18.79 4.20 -1.33
CA PHE A 40 18.65 3.37 -2.52
C PHE A 40 17.76 4.03 -3.56
N VAL A 41 18.24 4.10 -4.80
CA VAL A 41 17.46 4.52 -5.96
C VAL A 41 17.83 3.59 -7.10
N MET A 42 16.84 2.94 -7.69
CA MET A 42 17.04 2.12 -8.87
C MET A 42 16.47 2.87 -10.07
N ASN A 43 17.35 3.35 -10.94
CA ASN A 43 16.92 4.01 -12.17
C ASN A 43 16.31 2.96 -13.08
N ARG A 44 15.05 3.14 -13.47
CA ARG A 44 14.36 2.26 -14.43
C ARG A 44 14.90 2.51 -15.84
N ILE A 45 15.92 1.77 -16.24
CA ILE A 45 16.48 1.88 -17.60
C ILE A 45 15.80 0.87 -18.50
N THR A 46 15.15 1.35 -19.56
CA THR A 46 14.54 0.47 -20.56
C THR A 46 15.61 -0.28 -21.34
N GLY A 47 15.56 -1.61 -21.32
CA GLY A 47 16.39 -2.47 -22.19
C GLY A 47 17.35 -3.41 -21.46
N ASP A 48 17.50 -3.31 -20.13
CA ASP A 48 18.28 -4.27 -19.35
C ASP A 48 17.38 -5.39 -18.78
N SER A 49 17.61 -6.62 -19.25
CA SER A 49 16.90 -7.81 -18.79
C SER A 49 17.28 -8.20 -17.36
N CYS A 50 18.50 -7.89 -16.93
CA CYS A 50 18.96 -8.13 -15.56
C CYS A 50 18.23 -7.21 -14.59
N GLU A 51 18.21 -5.90 -14.87
CA GLU A 51 17.50 -4.91 -14.06
C GLU A 51 16.00 -5.24 -13.96
N THR A 52 15.38 -5.61 -15.08
CA THR A 52 13.98 -6.06 -15.11
C THR A 52 13.75 -7.25 -14.19
N LEU A 53 14.64 -8.25 -14.21
CA LEU A 53 14.55 -9.41 -13.32
C LEU A 53 14.71 -9.02 -11.85
N LEU A 54 15.61 -8.08 -11.53
CA LEU A 54 15.80 -7.58 -10.17
C LEU A 54 14.53 -6.92 -9.62
N TYR A 55 13.82 -6.10 -10.40
CA TYR A 55 12.52 -5.55 -9.98
C TYR A 55 11.46 -6.63 -9.78
N LYS A 56 11.38 -7.60 -10.71
CA LYS A 56 10.43 -8.71 -10.58
C LYS A 56 10.67 -9.47 -9.27
N ILE A 57 11.94 -9.70 -8.91
CA ILE A 57 12.32 -10.34 -7.65
C ILE A 57 11.94 -9.44 -6.46
N PHE A 58 12.27 -8.15 -6.45
CA PHE A 58 11.94 -7.24 -5.33
C PHE A 58 10.45 -7.25 -4.96
N VAL A 59 9.57 -7.21 -5.96
CA VAL A 59 8.11 -7.20 -5.73
C VAL A 59 7.59 -8.55 -5.28
N SER A 60 8.25 -9.64 -5.68
CA SER A 60 7.77 -11.02 -5.51
C SER A 60 8.39 -11.76 -4.32
N VAL A 61 9.49 -11.25 -3.77
CA VAL A 61 10.16 -11.84 -2.60
C VAL A 61 9.22 -11.80 -1.40
N ASP A 62 9.12 -12.95 -0.74
CA ASP A 62 8.46 -13.11 0.54
C ASP A 62 9.39 -13.90 1.45
N GLU A 63 9.36 -13.61 2.74
CA GLU A 63 10.18 -14.28 3.75
C GLU A 63 9.85 -15.78 3.89
N ARG A 64 8.69 -16.20 3.38
CA ARG A 64 8.19 -17.57 3.42
C ARG A 64 8.53 -18.37 2.17
N THR A 65 8.79 -17.71 1.04
CA THR A 65 9.05 -18.38 -0.23
C THR A 65 10.52 -18.77 -0.34
N THR A 66 10.75 -19.98 -0.80
CA THR A 66 12.11 -20.46 -1.13
C THR A 66 12.54 -19.92 -2.49
N VAL A 67 13.84 -19.92 -2.77
CA VAL A 67 14.36 -19.52 -4.10
C VAL A 67 13.75 -20.38 -5.23
N SER A 68 13.53 -21.67 -4.98
CA SER A 68 12.89 -22.58 -5.95
C SER A 68 11.44 -22.17 -6.24
N GLU A 69 10.67 -21.89 -5.19
CA GLU A 69 9.29 -21.42 -5.32
C GLU A 69 9.22 -20.07 -6.02
N LEU A 70 10.11 -19.13 -5.68
CA LEU A 70 10.16 -17.82 -6.31
C LEU A 70 10.44 -17.92 -7.81
N ALA A 71 11.34 -18.82 -8.21
CA ALA A 71 11.62 -19.08 -9.62
C ALA A 71 10.39 -19.66 -10.35
N SER A 72 9.66 -20.57 -9.71
CA SER A 72 8.40 -21.11 -10.22
C SER A 72 7.31 -20.05 -10.34
N ASP A 73 7.18 -19.18 -9.34
CA ASP A 73 6.19 -18.10 -9.32
C ASP A 73 6.46 -17.08 -10.44
N LEU A 74 7.74 -16.72 -10.65
CA LEU A 74 8.18 -15.79 -11.68
C LEU A 74 8.23 -16.39 -13.10
N LEU A 75 8.16 -17.72 -13.24
CA LEU A 75 8.42 -18.44 -14.50
C LEU A 75 9.81 -18.15 -15.11
N VAL A 76 10.82 -18.04 -14.25
CA VAL A 76 12.21 -17.77 -14.66
C VAL A 76 13.10 -18.96 -14.30
N ASN A 77 14.16 -19.20 -15.07
CA ASN A 77 15.15 -20.22 -14.74
C ASN A 77 15.75 -19.97 -13.34
N ILE A 78 15.74 -21.00 -12.49
CA ILE A 78 16.28 -20.97 -11.14
C ILE A 78 17.73 -20.48 -11.08
N ASP A 79 18.55 -20.79 -12.09
CA ASP A 79 19.95 -20.34 -12.14
C ASP A 79 20.06 -18.81 -12.25
N LEU A 80 19.18 -18.18 -13.04
CA LEU A 80 19.14 -16.71 -13.17
C LEU A 80 18.66 -16.07 -11.87
N VAL A 81 17.66 -16.66 -11.22
CA VAL A 81 17.16 -16.19 -9.92
C VAL A 81 18.24 -16.31 -8.84
N ARG A 82 19.00 -17.41 -8.82
CA ARG A 82 20.14 -17.60 -7.89
C ARG A 82 21.24 -16.57 -8.13
N GLN A 83 21.59 -16.29 -9.38
CA GLN A 83 22.57 -15.26 -9.72
C GLN A 83 22.09 -13.87 -9.29
N ALA A 84 20.83 -13.53 -9.55
CA ALA A 84 20.22 -12.27 -9.14
C ALA A 84 20.18 -12.11 -7.61
N ILE A 85 19.81 -13.15 -6.88
CA ILE A 85 19.84 -13.15 -5.41
C ILE A 85 21.28 -13.05 -4.89
N SER A 86 22.26 -13.71 -5.51
CA SER A 86 23.68 -13.55 -5.18
C SER A 86 24.13 -12.09 -5.36
N VAL A 87 23.64 -11.38 -6.38
CA VAL A 87 23.87 -9.94 -6.52
C VAL A 87 23.24 -9.16 -5.36
N PHE A 88 21.98 -9.43 -5.01
CA PHE A 88 21.32 -8.75 -3.89
C PHE A 88 22.02 -8.94 -2.55
N LEU A 89 22.49 -10.15 -2.25
CA LEU A 89 23.24 -10.45 -1.03
C LEU A 89 24.58 -9.71 -1.02
N ARG A 90 25.28 -9.64 -2.16
CA ARG A 90 26.58 -8.94 -2.27
C ARG A 90 26.45 -7.43 -2.15
N LEU A 91 25.36 -6.86 -2.66
CA LEU A 91 25.06 -5.43 -2.52
C LEU A 91 24.51 -5.08 -1.14
N GLY A 92 24.17 -6.06 -0.31
CA GLY A 92 23.58 -5.86 1.01
C GLY A 92 22.11 -5.44 0.97
N PHE A 93 21.43 -5.61 -0.18
CA PHE A 93 20.01 -5.32 -0.32
C PHE A 93 19.12 -6.44 0.20
N ALA A 94 19.67 -7.63 0.38
CA ALA A 94 18.95 -8.78 0.93
C ALA A 94 19.80 -9.54 1.94
N CYS A 95 19.12 -10.30 2.80
CA CYS A 95 19.74 -11.20 3.76
C CYS A 95 19.13 -12.60 3.68
N LYS A 96 19.95 -13.62 3.92
CA LYS A 96 19.50 -15.01 4.02
C LYS A 96 18.91 -15.23 5.42
N ARG A 97 17.68 -15.73 5.48
CA ARG A 97 17.02 -16.05 6.75
C ARG A 97 17.51 -17.40 7.26
N ASN A 98 17.96 -17.45 8.51
CA ASN A 98 18.33 -18.71 9.16
C ASN A 98 17.08 -19.52 9.52
N SER A 99 17.01 -20.78 9.10
CA SER A 99 15.83 -21.66 9.25
C SER A 99 15.42 -21.95 10.70
N GLN A 100 16.17 -21.52 11.71
CA GLN A 100 15.94 -21.89 13.11
C GLN A 100 14.74 -21.17 13.78
N SER A 101 14.24 -20.05 13.24
CA SER A 101 13.16 -19.30 13.90
C SER A 101 11.75 -19.76 13.52
N ILE A 102 11.56 -20.43 12.38
CA ILE A 102 10.23 -20.72 11.82
C ILE A 102 9.69 -22.07 12.30
N ASP A 103 10.57 -23.05 12.54
CA ASP A 103 10.17 -24.40 12.97
C ASP A 103 9.69 -24.44 14.43
N SER A 104 9.96 -23.39 15.22
CA SER A 104 9.53 -23.30 16.62
C SER A 104 8.06 -22.88 16.76
N GLU A 105 7.53 -22.10 15.83
CA GLU A 105 6.12 -21.64 15.86
C GLU A 105 5.16 -22.66 15.24
N LEU A 106 5.60 -23.42 14.22
CA LEU A 106 4.78 -24.43 13.56
C LEU A 106 4.63 -25.73 14.37
N ASN A 107 5.64 -26.10 15.16
CA ASN A 107 5.61 -27.35 15.95
C ASN A 107 4.84 -27.25 17.28
N ALA A 108 4.43 -26.05 17.70
CA ALA A 108 3.64 -25.86 18.92
C ALA A 108 2.13 -26.15 18.73
N ILE A 109 1.66 -26.35 17.49
CA ILE A 109 0.22 -26.46 17.16
C ILE A 109 -0.20 -27.92 16.87
N SER A 110 0.74 -28.85 16.72
CA SER A 110 0.48 -30.24 16.31
C SER A 110 0.66 -31.27 17.42
N THR A 111 0.00 -31.07 18.57
CA THR A 111 -0.28 -32.16 19.52
C THR A 111 -1.70 -32.04 20.09
N ASP A 112 -2.70 -32.48 19.34
CA ASP A 112 -3.81 -33.28 19.90
C ASP A 112 -4.73 -33.89 18.82
N GLY A 113 -4.65 -35.22 18.70
CA GLY A 113 -5.80 -36.14 18.71
C GLY A 113 -6.90 -36.13 17.64
N LEU A 114 -6.86 -37.19 16.82
CA LEU A 114 -7.98 -37.98 16.22
C LEU A 114 -8.72 -37.42 15.00
N GLY A 115 -8.76 -38.26 13.95
CA GLY A 115 -9.11 -37.88 12.58
C GLY A 115 -10.58 -37.99 12.18
N ASN A 116 -10.86 -37.41 11.01
CA ASN A 116 -11.97 -37.77 10.11
C ASN A 116 -11.59 -37.39 8.65
N PRO A 117 -11.85 -38.23 7.64
CA PRO A 117 -11.51 -37.95 6.25
C PRO A 117 -12.72 -37.37 5.47
N LEU A 118 -12.77 -36.05 5.32
CA LEU A 118 -13.55 -35.37 4.28
C LEU A 118 -12.72 -34.17 3.79
N GLN A 119 -11.75 -34.45 2.91
CA GLN A 119 -10.93 -33.42 2.25
C GLN A 119 -11.77 -32.76 1.14
N MET A 120 -12.37 -31.62 1.46
CA MET A 120 -12.63 -30.57 0.47
C MET A 120 -11.46 -29.59 0.55
N GLU A 121 -10.89 -29.26 -0.62
CA GLU A 121 -9.75 -28.38 -0.87
C GLU A 121 -9.89 -27.04 -0.12
N THR A 122 -9.44 -27.01 1.13
CA THR A 122 -9.26 -25.79 1.91
C THR A 122 -7.76 -25.52 1.85
N GLU A 123 -7.27 -24.90 0.77
CA GLU A 123 -5.90 -24.39 0.75
C GLU A 123 -5.69 -23.56 2.02
N ASP A 124 -4.68 -23.90 2.83
CA ASP A 124 -4.37 -23.30 4.14
C ASP A 124 -4.47 -21.77 4.16
N LEU A 125 -5.67 -21.21 4.41
CA LEU A 125 -5.86 -19.76 4.59
C LEU A 125 -5.02 -19.24 5.75
N SER A 126 -4.69 -20.10 6.72
CA SER A 126 -3.81 -19.83 7.87
C SER A 126 -2.40 -19.38 7.49
N LYS A 127 -1.99 -19.51 6.22
CA LYS A 127 -0.70 -19.02 5.72
C LYS A 127 -0.79 -17.70 4.95
N LYS A 128 -1.98 -17.22 4.60
CA LYS A 128 -2.18 -16.02 3.77
C LYS A 128 -2.14 -14.73 4.62
N LYS A 129 -1.68 -13.64 4.03
CA LYS A 129 -1.61 -12.30 4.66
C LYS A 129 -2.72 -11.38 4.14
N ILE A 130 -2.94 -10.28 4.84
CA ILE A 130 -3.71 -9.14 4.32
C ILE A 130 -2.73 -8.23 3.58
N ALA A 131 -3.09 -7.78 2.39
CA ALA A 131 -2.31 -6.80 1.63
C ALA A 131 -3.07 -5.48 1.53
N ILE A 132 -2.40 -4.40 1.95
CA ILE A 132 -2.90 -3.04 1.82
C ILE A 132 -2.27 -2.42 0.57
N LEU A 133 -3.11 -2.08 -0.39
CA LEU A 133 -2.72 -1.48 -1.66
C LEU A 133 -2.66 0.04 -1.55
N PHE A 134 -1.55 0.61 -2.01
CA PHE A 134 -1.30 2.05 -2.06
C PHE A 134 -0.65 2.46 -3.38
N ASP A 135 -0.66 3.76 -3.67
CA ASP A 135 -0.14 4.37 -4.89
C ASP A 135 1.20 5.11 -4.65
N SER A 136 1.74 5.79 -5.66
CA SER A 136 2.95 6.61 -5.47
C SER A 136 2.76 7.82 -4.57
N THR A 137 1.53 8.33 -4.40
CA THR A 137 1.29 9.53 -3.61
C THR A 137 1.53 9.30 -2.12
N LEU A 138 1.16 8.13 -1.59
CA LEU A 138 1.45 7.78 -0.19
C LEU A 138 2.96 7.82 0.12
N ALA A 139 3.77 7.22 -0.75
CA ALA A 139 5.22 7.23 -0.57
C ALA A 139 5.79 8.66 -0.67
N ALA A 140 5.25 9.50 -1.56
CA ALA A 140 5.64 10.90 -1.69
C ALA A 140 5.33 11.70 -0.42
N TYR A 141 4.15 11.50 0.19
CA TYR A 141 3.77 12.16 1.44
C TYR A 141 4.72 11.83 2.59
N LEU A 142 5.13 10.55 2.68
CA LEU A 142 6.05 10.10 3.72
C LEU A 142 7.51 10.54 3.49
N MET A 143 7.87 10.93 2.26
CA MET A 143 9.20 11.47 1.94
C MET A 143 9.37 12.96 2.24
N MET A 144 8.29 13.69 2.50
CA MET A 144 8.39 15.13 2.78
C MET A 144 9.10 15.38 4.11
N GLY A 145 10.17 16.19 4.04
CA GLY A 145 11.27 16.23 5.02
C GLY A 145 10.97 16.76 6.42
N ASN A 146 9.69 16.99 6.77
CA ASN A 146 9.29 17.60 8.03
C ASN A 146 8.53 16.67 8.99
N LEU A 147 8.23 15.43 8.60
CA LEU A 147 7.44 14.50 9.43
C LEU A 147 8.29 13.69 10.44
N SER A 148 9.32 13.01 9.93
CA SER A 148 10.35 12.31 10.72
C SER A 148 11.51 11.92 9.81
N SER A 149 12.74 11.99 10.31
CA SER A 149 13.93 11.54 9.56
C SER A 149 13.94 10.03 9.31
N GLY A 150 13.32 9.23 10.18
CA GLY A 150 13.29 7.77 10.07
C GLY A 150 12.23 7.23 9.11
N LEU A 151 11.25 8.04 8.69
CA LEU A 151 10.25 7.64 7.70
C LEU A 151 10.82 7.56 6.28
N LYS A 152 11.85 8.34 5.98
CA LYS A 152 12.43 8.41 4.62
C LYS A 152 12.87 7.04 4.11
N ARG A 153 13.58 6.25 4.91
CA ARG A 153 14.05 4.90 4.50
C ARG A 153 12.88 3.95 4.18
N HIS A 154 11.79 4.03 4.96
CA HIS A 154 10.61 3.21 4.74
C HIS A 154 9.86 3.67 3.48
N ALA A 155 9.75 4.98 3.27
CA ALA A 155 9.15 5.57 2.08
C ALA A 155 9.94 5.22 0.80
N VAL A 156 11.27 5.27 0.83
CA VAL A 156 12.16 4.82 -0.25
C VAL A 156 11.91 3.35 -0.55
N THR A 157 11.86 2.51 0.48
CA THR A 157 11.60 1.07 0.31
C THR A 157 10.22 0.82 -0.32
N MET A 158 9.18 1.48 0.20
CA MET A 158 7.81 1.40 -0.35
C MET A 158 7.71 1.90 -1.80
N PHE A 159 8.56 2.84 -2.20
CA PHE A 159 8.58 3.35 -3.57
C PHE A 159 9.39 2.46 -4.53
N GLU A 160 10.64 2.17 -4.17
CA GLU A 160 11.61 1.47 -5.03
C GLU A 160 11.34 -0.04 -5.07
N VAL A 161 11.21 -0.68 -3.91
CA VAL A 161 10.91 -2.12 -3.80
C VAL A 161 9.43 -2.37 -4.08
N GLY A 162 8.55 -1.45 -3.67
CA GLY A 162 7.11 -1.56 -3.87
C GLY A 162 6.38 -2.43 -2.85
N LYS A 163 7.07 -2.88 -1.79
CA LYS A 163 6.51 -3.70 -0.73
C LYS A 163 7.12 -3.32 0.63
N LEU A 164 6.30 -3.30 1.67
CA LEU A 164 6.74 -3.31 3.07
C LEU A 164 6.14 -4.54 3.75
N THR A 165 6.99 -5.44 4.23
CA THR A 165 6.58 -6.68 4.89
C THR A 165 6.20 -6.43 6.36
N ASP A 166 5.43 -7.34 6.94
CA ASP A 166 5.05 -7.28 8.36
C ASP A 166 6.24 -7.15 9.33
N GLU A 167 7.42 -7.71 9.02
CA GLU A 167 8.63 -7.57 9.86
C GLU A 167 9.09 -6.12 9.98
N ASN A 168 9.02 -5.38 8.88
CA ASN A 168 9.44 -3.97 8.82
C ASN A 168 8.33 -3.03 9.28
N LEU A 169 7.10 -3.52 9.41
CA LEU A 169 5.92 -2.73 9.75
C LEU A 169 5.97 -2.19 11.18
N GLU A 170 6.57 -2.94 12.12
CA GLU A 170 6.70 -2.47 13.51
C GLU A 170 7.66 -1.27 13.61
N SER A 171 8.84 -1.38 13.00
CA SER A 171 9.76 -0.25 12.86
C SER A 171 9.07 0.94 12.20
N PHE A 172 8.29 0.72 11.14
CA PHE A 172 7.53 1.79 10.49
C PHE A 172 6.50 2.45 11.41
N LEU A 173 5.76 1.66 12.20
CA LEU A 173 4.81 2.18 13.18
C LEU A 173 5.50 3.01 14.27
N THR A 174 6.67 2.58 14.76
CA THR A 174 7.43 3.37 15.75
C THR A 174 7.88 4.72 15.20
N GLU A 175 8.23 4.79 13.91
CA GLU A 175 8.56 6.06 13.25
C GLU A 175 7.32 6.95 13.05
N LEU A 176 6.15 6.35 12.78
CA LEU A 176 4.88 7.07 12.73
C LEU A 176 4.38 7.52 14.11
N ASP A 177 4.84 6.91 15.20
CA ASP A 177 4.58 7.40 16.56
C ASP A 177 5.36 8.67 16.88
N ASN A 178 6.55 8.83 16.28
CA ASN A 178 7.45 9.96 16.49
C ASN A 178 7.22 11.13 15.51
N LEU A 179 6.03 11.21 14.91
CA LEU A 179 5.67 12.30 13.99
C LEU A 179 5.70 13.65 14.72
N THR A 180 6.42 14.62 14.16
CA THR A 180 6.37 16.01 14.61
C THR A 180 5.19 16.72 13.99
N ASP A 181 4.40 17.43 14.81
CA ASP A 181 3.29 18.24 14.34
C ASP A 181 3.83 19.40 13.47
N VAL A 182 3.46 19.40 12.19
CA VAL A 182 3.95 20.38 11.21
C VAL A 182 2.87 21.43 11.01
N GLY A 183 3.05 22.58 11.68
CA GLY A 183 2.08 23.67 11.64
C GLY A 183 1.87 24.28 10.25
N GLU A 184 0.59 24.49 9.94
CA GLU A 184 -0.04 25.26 8.85
C GLU A 184 0.30 24.91 7.39
N GLY A 185 -0.74 24.86 6.55
CA GLY A 185 -0.65 24.67 5.11
C GLY A 185 -0.76 23.21 4.65
N GLU A 186 -0.21 22.90 3.47
CA GLU A 186 -0.25 21.56 2.86
C GLU A 186 0.46 20.50 3.73
N ALA A 187 1.43 20.92 4.54
CA ALA A 187 2.16 20.03 5.45
C ALA A 187 1.26 19.38 6.52
N GLN A 188 0.22 20.10 6.97
CA GLN A 188 -0.78 19.57 7.90
C GLN A 188 -1.54 18.38 7.31
N ILE A 189 -1.86 18.45 6.01
CA ILE A 189 -2.59 17.40 5.31
C ILE A 189 -1.76 16.10 5.28
N TYR A 190 -0.46 16.21 5.01
CA TYR A 190 0.44 15.04 5.02
C TYR A 190 0.59 14.45 6.43
N TYR A 191 0.64 15.30 7.45
CA TYR A 191 0.64 14.85 8.85
C TYR A 191 -0.65 14.11 9.20
N GLU A 192 -1.82 14.65 8.85
CA GLU A 192 -3.11 14.00 9.05
C GLU A 192 -3.20 12.65 8.31
N HIS A 193 -2.71 12.58 7.08
CA HIS A 193 -2.64 11.32 6.33
C HIS A 193 -1.75 10.29 7.02
N ALA A 194 -0.58 10.69 7.55
CA ALA A 194 0.31 9.81 8.29
C ALA A 194 -0.31 9.31 9.62
N VAL A 195 -1.03 10.18 10.34
CA VAL A 195 -1.76 9.82 11.56
C VAL A 195 -2.89 8.82 11.27
N ASN A 196 -3.65 9.03 10.19
CA ASN A 196 -4.71 8.12 9.77
C ASN A 196 -4.14 6.76 9.33
N LEU A 197 -3.04 6.76 8.57
CA LEU A 197 -2.33 5.54 8.19
C LEU A 197 -1.90 4.75 9.43
N ARG A 198 -1.32 5.43 10.43
CA ARG A 198 -0.93 4.81 11.71
C ARG A 198 -2.13 4.19 12.44
N ALA A 199 -3.24 4.92 12.55
CA ALA A 199 -4.45 4.43 13.22
C ALA A 199 -5.02 3.18 12.52
N MET A 200 -5.08 3.20 11.19
CA MET A 200 -5.53 2.08 10.37
C MET A 200 -4.63 0.85 10.52
N LEU A 201 -3.30 1.01 10.45
CA LEU A 201 -2.36 -0.09 10.61
C LEU A 201 -2.44 -0.72 12.01
N ARG A 202 -2.59 0.11 13.06
CA ARG A 202 -2.81 -0.39 14.43
C ARG A 202 -4.13 -1.14 14.56
N PHE A 203 -5.20 -0.66 13.94
CA PHE A 203 -6.48 -1.35 13.94
C PHE A 203 -6.36 -2.74 13.33
N PHE A 204 -5.75 -2.90 12.15
CA PHE A 204 -5.56 -4.22 11.55
C PHE A 204 -4.63 -5.12 12.38
N ARG A 205 -3.55 -4.57 12.95
CA ARG A 205 -2.68 -5.31 13.88
C ARG A 205 -3.44 -5.82 15.10
N HIS A 206 -4.32 -4.99 15.68
CA HIS A 206 -5.16 -5.38 16.82
C HIS A 206 -6.17 -6.46 16.44
N LEU A 207 -6.81 -6.34 15.26
CA LEU A 207 -7.72 -7.37 14.74
C LEU A 207 -7.02 -8.71 14.54
N LEU A 208 -5.80 -8.70 13.98
CA LEU A 208 -4.98 -9.91 13.79
C LEU A 208 -4.50 -10.51 15.12
N SER A 209 -4.30 -9.69 16.15
CA SER A 209 -3.85 -10.15 17.48
C SER A 209 -5.01 -10.69 18.33
N ASN A 210 -6.21 -10.11 18.20
CA ASN A 210 -7.39 -10.47 18.98
C ASN A 210 -8.16 -11.67 18.42
N SER A 211 -7.85 -12.08 17.19
CA SER A 211 -8.48 -13.23 16.53
C SER A 211 -7.90 -14.55 17.10
N GLY A 212 -8.14 -14.82 18.39
CA GLY A 212 -7.62 -15.99 19.09
C GLY A 212 -7.92 -17.32 18.38
N SER A 213 -6.96 -18.25 18.41
CA SER A 213 -6.98 -19.66 17.92
C SER A 213 -7.36 -19.93 16.45
N ASN A 214 -8.08 -19.03 15.77
CA ASN A 214 -8.49 -19.13 14.37
C ASN A 214 -8.05 -17.86 13.64
N ASN A 215 -6.75 -17.56 13.67
CA ASN A 215 -6.19 -16.47 12.87
C ASN A 215 -6.35 -16.82 11.38
N MET A 216 -7.35 -16.21 10.74
CA MET A 216 -7.62 -16.39 9.31
C MET A 216 -6.48 -15.85 8.44
N PHE A 217 -5.68 -14.92 8.98
CA PHE A 217 -4.53 -14.33 8.32
C PHE A 217 -3.34 -14.23 9.27
N ASN A 218 -2.13 -14.33 8.71
CA ASN A 218 -0.88 -14.42 9.47
C ASN A 218 0.07 -13.25 9.19
N GLY A 219 -0.45 -12.04 9.01
CA GLY A 219 0.35 -10.82 8.82
C GLY A 219 -0.28 -9.77 7.93
N LEU A 220 0.37 -8.60 7.88
CA LEU A 220 -0.04 -7.44 7.10
C LEU A 220 1.13 -6.92 6.26
N ASP A 221 0.96 -6.86 4.95
CA ASP A 221 1.95 -6.26 4.04
C ASP A 221 1.36 -5.03 3.35
N LEU A 222 2.19 -4.01 3.10
CA LEU A 222 1.84 -2.86 2.25
C LEU A 222 2.41 -3.10 0.85
N LEU A 223 1.59 -2.92 -0.19
CA LEU A 223 1.98 -3.10 -1.59
C LEU A 223 1.67 -1.89 -2.44
N ARG A 224 2.65 -1.45 -3.23
CA ARG A 224 2.50 -0.40 -4.22
C ARG A 224 1.91 -0.98 -5.51
N CYS A 225 0.76 -0.47 -5.95
CA CYS A 225 0.10 -0.93 -7.18
C CYS A 225 0.99 -0.77 -8.42
N GLY A 226 1.66 0.37 -8.58
CA GLY A 226 2.56 0.61 -9.72
C GLY A 226 3.77 -0.33 -9.78
N SER A 227 4.19 -0.92 -8.66
CA SER A 227 5.27 -1.93 -8.68
C SER A 227 4.77 -3.29 -9.17
N LEU A 228 3.49 -3.62 -8.96
CA LEU A 228 2.86 -4.83 -9.50
C LEU A 228 2.74 -4.82 -11.03
N LEU A 229 2.83 -3.64 -11.68
CA LEU A 229 2.84 -3.52 -13.14
C LEU A 229 4.16 -3.99 -13.78
N SER A 230 5.24 -4.10 -12.99
CA SER A 230 6.50 -4.68 -13.48
C SER A 230 6.41 -6.20 -13.72
N LEU A 231 5.39 -6.83 -13.12
CA LEU A 231 5.11 -8.25 -13.27
C LEU A 231 4.11 -8.47 -14.41
N GLU A 232 4.28 -9.61 -15.10
CA GLU A 232 3.29 -10.06 -16.08
C GLU A 232 1.95 -10.35 -15.38
N PRO A 233 0.80 -10.13 -16.06
CA PRO A 233 -0.52 -10.24 -15.43
C PRO A 233 -0.77 -11.59 -14.75
N GLU A 234 -0.32 -12.69 -15.37
CA GLU A 234 -0.48 -14.05 -14.83
C GLU A 234 0.41 -14.29 -13.61
N THR A 235 1.67 -13.84 -13.66
CA THR A 235 2.63 -13.91 -12.55
C THR A 235 2.12 -13.11 -11.35
N ARG A 236 1.62 -11.89 -11.58
CA ARG A 236 1.00 -11.05 -10.54
C ARG A 236 -0.15 -11.78 -9.85
N LEU A 237 -1.08 -12.35 -10.62
CA LEU A 237 -2.22 -13.08 -10.07
C LEU A 237 -1.80 -14.28 -9.22
N ARG A 238 -0.80 -15.02 -9.68
CA ARG A 238 -0.28 -16.19 -8.97
C ARG A 238 0.32 -15.80 -7.62
N ILE A 239 1.19 -14.80 -7.61
CA ILE A 239 1.81 -14.30 -6.38
C ILE A 239 0.74 -13.76 -5.42
N LEU A 240 -0.22 -12.99 -5.93
CA LEU A 240 -1.27 -12.43 -5.09
C LEU A 240 -2.16 -13.52 -4.45
N LYS A 241 -2.59 -14.53 -5.22
CA LYS A 241 -3.41 -15.64 -4.72
C LYS A 241 -2.67 -16.57 -3.76
N LYS A 242 -1.36 -16.74 -3.98
CA LYS A 242 -0.49 -17.55 -3.14
C LYS A 242 -0.26 -16.89 -1.77
N ASN A 243 0.07 -15.59 -1.77
CA ASN A 243 0.54 -14.90 -0.56
C ASN A 243 -0.58 -14.18 0.22
N TYR A 244 -1.63 -13.71 -0.47
CA TYR A 244 -2.67 -12.87 0.15
C TYR A 244 -4.06 -13.48 0.02
N GLY A 245 -4.83 -13.38 1.10
CA GLY A 245 -6.23 -13.80 1.12
C GLY A 245 -7.22 -12.64 1.12
N LEU A 246 -6.74 -11.42 1.38
CA LEU A 246 -7.53 -10.20 1.40
C LEU A 246 -6.69 -9.04 0.88
N LEU A 247 -7.26 -8.27 -0.05
CA LEU A 247 -6.67 -7.03 -0.57
C LEU A 247 -7.52 -5.84 -0.13
N ILE A 248 -6.89 -4.76 0.31
CA ILE A 248 -7.58 -3.53 0.75
C ILE A 248 -6.93 -2.32 0.08
N SER A 249 -7.66 -1.58 -0.74
CA SER A 249 -7.18 -0.33 -1.33
C SER A 249 -7.39 0.86 -0.39
N LEU A 250 -6.31 1.57 -0.05
CA LEU A 250 -6.38 2.75 0.84
C LEU A 250 -7.08 3.94 0.21
N ALA A 251 -6.87 4.13 -1.08
CA ALA A 251 -7.45 5.22 -1.85
C ALA A 251 -7.77 4.72 -3.26
N PRO A 252 -8.54 5.49 -4.05
CA PRO A 252 -8.76 5.18 -5.45
C PRO A 252 -7.44 5.16 -6.15
N ILE A 253 -7.14 3.99 -6.67
CA ILE A 253 -5.92 3.70 -7.38
C ILE A 253 -5.87 4.62 -8.61
N THR A 254 -4.69 5.18 -8.92
CA THR A 254 -4.51 6.03 -10.10
C THR A 254 -4.88 5.26 -11.37
N TYR A 255 -5.18 5.96 -12.47
CA TYR A 255 -5.54 5.30 -13.74
C TYR A 255 -4.45 4.37 -14.28
N GLU A 256 -3.17 4.73 -14.05
CA GLU A 256 -2.04 3.87 -14.42
C GLU A 256 -2.03 2.60 -13.57
N ASP A 257 -2.16 2.76 -12.25
CA ASP A 257 -2.13 1.65 -11.31
C ASP A 257 -3.40 0.77 -11.36
N GLN A 258 -4.52 1.27 -11.90
CA GLN A 258 -5.74 0.49 -12.16
C GLN A 258 -5.47 -0.68 -13.13
N GLN A 259 -4.49 -0.56 -14.02
CA GLN A 259 -4.08 -1.65 -14.91
C GLN A 259 -3.53 -2.86 -14.13
N ALA A 260 -3.19 -2.66 -12.85
CA ALA A 260 -2.84 -3.74 -11.96
C ALA A 260 -4.08 -4.57 -11.57
N ALA A 261 -5.24 -3.92 -11.43
CA ALA A 261 -6.49 -4.55 -11.03
C ALA A 261 -6.93 -5.59 -12.07
N ASN A 262 -7.41 -6.73 -11.57
CA ASN A 262 -7.94 -7.81 -12.40
C ASN A 262 -9.13 -8.44 -11.68
N TYR A 263 -10.15 -8.86 -12.42
CA TYR A 263 -11.33 -9.55 -11.89
C TYR A 263 -10.99 -10.83 -11.13
N GLN A 264 -9.82 -11.42 -11.40
CA GLN A 264 -9.34 -12.64 -10.73
C GLN A 264 -8.55 -12.38 -9.45
N TRP A 265 -8.51 -11.14 -8.96
CA TRP A 265 -7.86 -10.84 -7.69
C TRP A 265 -8.47 -11.64 -6.52
N PRO A 266 -7.70 -11.91 -5.46
CA PRO A 266 -8.26 -12.30 -4.18
C PRO A 266 -9.34 -11.30 -3.72
N PRO A 267 -10.21 -11.68 -2.76
CA PRO A 267 -11.22 -10.79 -2.20
C PRO A 267 -10.66 -9.38 -1.95
N HIS A 268 -11.24 -8.39 -2.63
CA HIS A 268 -10.71 -7.03 -2.69
C HIS A 268 -11.74 -6.04 -2.15
N PHE A 269 -11.31 -5.19 -1.20
CA PHE A 269 -12.09 -4.12 -0.61
C PHE A 269 -11.53 -2.75 -0.99
N GLY A 270 -12.44 -1.79 -1.16
CA GLY A 270 -12.14 -0.45 -1.66
C GLY A 270 -12.30 -0.36 -3.18
N PRO A 271 -12.47 0.85 -3.75
CA PRO A 271 -12.66 1.00 -5.18
C PRO A 271 -11.32 0.79 -5.90
N PRO A 272 -11.19 -0.26 -6.73
CA PRO A 272 -10.01 -0.42 -7.58
C PRO A 272 -9.96 0.59 -8.73
N ILE A 273 -11.03 1.37 -8.93
CA ILE A 273 -11.23 2.26 -10.06
C ILE A 273 -11.08 3.73 -9.63
N PRO A 274 -10.28 4.54 -10.36
CA PRO A 274 -10.13 5.98 -10.09
C PRO A 274 -11.45 6.74 -10.21
N GLU A 275 -12.38 6.25 -11.04
CA GLU A 275 -13.68 6.88 -11.27
C GLU A 275 -14.54 6.95 -9.99
N ALA A 276 -14.28 6.09 -9.01
CA ALA A 276 -14.95 6.18 -7.71
C ALA A 276 -14.61 7.49 -6.96
N ASN A 277 -13.49 8.13 -7.27
CA ASN A 277 -13.13 9.44 -6.75
C ASN A 277 -13.67 10.60 -7.58
N SER A 278 -14.26 10.32 -8.75
CA SER A 278 -14.73 11.37 -9.64
C SER A 278 -15.85 12.20 -8.99
N PRO A 279 -15.93 13.50 -9.30
CA PRO A 279 -17.07 14.32 -8.87
C PRO A 279 -18.43 13.74 -9.29
N TRP A 280 -18.47 13.04 -10.43
CA TRP A 280 -19.67 12.36 -10.92
C TRP A 280 -20.10 11.21 -10.02
N PHE A 281 -19.15 10.39 -9.56
CA PHE A 281 -19.47 9.31 -8.63
C PHE A 281 -19.92 9.85 -7.27
N ARG A 282 -19.29 10.93 -6.78
CA ARG A 282 -19.75 11.62 -5.55
C ARG A 282 -21.18 12.14 -5.67
N LEU A 283 -21.52 12.75 -6.81
CA LEU A 283 -22.88 13.19 -7.12
C LEU A 283 -23.85 12.01 -7.16
N PHE A 284 -23.47 10.90 -7.80
CA PHE A 284 -24.27 9.69 -7.89
C PHE A 284 -24.56 9.09 -6.50
N ILE A 285 -23.55 9.00 -5.63
CA ILE A 285 -23.73 8.54 -4.25
C ILE A 285 -24.63 9.49 -3.45
N ALA A 286 -24.46 10.81 -3.61
CA ALA A 286 -25.32 11.79 -2.97
C ALA A 286 -26.77 11.67 -3.45
N TYR A 287 -26.99 11.46 -4.75
CA TYR A 287 -28.31 11.21 -5.33
C TYR A 287 -28.94 9.92 -4.80
N LEU A 288 -28.19 8.82 -4.73
CA LEU A 288 -28.68 7.56 -4.17
C LEU A 288 -29.02 7.67 -2.68
N ALA A 289 -28.18 8.37 -1.91
CA ALA A 289 -28.43 8.62 -0.50
C ALA A 289 -29.72 9.44 -0.32
N PHE A 290 -29.94 10.42 -1.20
CA PHE A 290 -31.16 11.22 -1.25
C PHE A 290 -32.40 10.40 -1.60
N GLU A 291 -32.31 9.51 -2.58
CA GLU A 291 -33.43 8.65 -2.98
C GLU A 291 -33.84 7.67 -1.86
N ARG A 292 -32.87 7.14 -1.10
CA ARG A 292 -33.12 6.13 -0.06
C ARG A 292 -33.52 6.68 1.30
N ARG A 293 -33.21 7.94 1.62
CA ARG A 293 -33.53 8.56 2.92
C ARG A 293 -34.62 9.61 2.78
N SER A 294 -35.66 9.48 3.61
CA SER A 294 -36.77 10.45 3.65
C SER A 294 -36.40 11.80 4.30
N ASN A 295 -35.30 11.86 5.06
CA ASN A 295 -34.84 13.06 5.77
C ASN A 295 -33.72 13.77 5.02
N PHE A 296 -33.99 15.00 4.58
CA PHE A 296 -33.07 15.85 3.82
C PHE A 296 -31.87 16.38 4.63
N MET A 297 -31.93 16.40 5.96
CA MET A 297 -30.93 17.06 6.81
C MET A 297 -29.63 16.25 7.03
N ASP A 298 -29.67 14.93 6.81
CA ASP A 298 -28.52 14.05 7.10
C ASP A 298 -27.58 13.83 5.90
N ILE A 299 -27.89 14.45 4.76
CA ILE A 299 -27.12 14.31 3.52
C ILE A 299 -26.41 15.63 3.25
N PRO A 300 -25.07 15.65 3.17
CA PRO A 300 -24.34 16.87 2.91
C PRO A 300 -24.74 17.45 1.54
N PRO A 301 -25.23 18.70 1.47
CA PRO A 301 -25.61 19.29 0.19
C PRO A 301 -24.41 19.36 -0.75
N CYS A 302 -24.65 19.09 -2.03
CA CYS A 302 -23.66 19.18 -3.09
C CYS A 302 -24.17 20.04 -4.26
N LEU A 303 -23.24 20.65 -4.98
CA LEU A 303 -23.51 21.56 -6.08
C LEU A 303 -22.46 21.35 -7.18
N ILE A 304 -22.92 21.16 -8.42
CA ILE A 304 -22.06 21.18 -9.61
C ILE A 304 -22.36 22.42 -10.41
N LEU A 305 -21.31 23.13 -10.79
CA LEU A 305 -21.38 24.33 -11.62
C LEU A 305 -20.58 24.11 -12.89
N SER A 306 -21.18 24.42 -14.04
CA SER A 306 -20.52 24.36 -15.33
C SER A 306 -19.58 25.55 -15.52
N ARG A 307 -18.50 25.33 -16.27
CA ARG A 307 -17.54 26.39 -16.64
C ARG A 307 -18.28 27.59 -17.25
N GLY A 308 -17.92 28.79 -16.82
CA GLY A 308 -18.54 30.05 -17.25
C GLY A 308 -19.76 30.47 -16.42
N SER A 309 -20.19 29.64 -15.46
CA SER A 309 -21.21 30.04 -14.48
C SER A 309 -20.64 31.05 -13.48
N ARG A 310 -21.50 31.89 -12.90
CA ARG A 310 -21.14 32.82 -11.83
C ARG A 310 -22.04 32.61 -10.62
N LEU A 311 -21.43 32.30 -9.49
CA LEU A 311 -22.12 32.12 -8.21
C LEU A 311 -22.15 33.48 -7.48
N ASN A 312 -23.33 34.10 -7.42
CA ASN A 312 -23.50 35.41 -6.76
C ASN A 312 -23.82 35.30 -5.27
N THR A 313 -24.46 34.19 -4.87
CA THR A 313 -24.85 33.91 -3.48
C THR A 313 -24.70 32.43 -3.19
N ILE A 314 -24.36 32.09 -1.94
CA ILE A 314 -24.33 30.70 -1.49
C ILE A 314 -25.78 30.21 -1.34
N PRO A 315 -26.14 29.01 -1.85
CA PRO A 315 -27.49 28.45 -1.70
C PRO A 315 -27.93 28.36 -0.23
N THR A 316 -29.21 28.57 0.04
CA THR A 316 -29.76 28.58 1.41
C THR A 316 -29.54 27.28 2.18
N CYS A 317 -29.50 26.15 1.48
CA CYS A 317 -29.19 24.84 2.06
C CYS A 317 -27.74 24.68 2.52
N MET A 318 -26.83 25.54 2.06
CA MET A 318 -25.40 25.50 2.37
C MET A 318 -24.97 26.56 3.38
N LEU A 319 -25.80 27.59 3.62
CA LEU A 319 -25.55 28.66 4.58
C LEU A 319 -25.25 28.23 6.03
N PRO A 320 -25.83 27.15 6.60
CA PRO A 320 -25.55 26.80 8.00
C PRO A 320 -24.15 26.20 8.20
N TYR A 321 -23.39 25.93 7.14
CA TYR A 321 -22.10 25.26 7.22
C TYR A 321 -20.93 26.23 7.02
N SER A 322 -19.84 25.99 7.75
CA SER A 322 -18.63 26.82 7.70
C SER A 322 -17.54 26.30 6.77
N LEU A 323 -17.53 25.00 6.44
CA LEU A 323 -16.48 24.35 5.65
C LEU A 323 -17.07 23.63 4.44
N PHE A 324 -16.37 23.72 3.32
CA PHE A 324 -16.78 23.14 2.04
C PHE A 324 -15.62 22.40 1.40
N SER A 325 -15.88 21.20 0.91
CA SER A 325 -15.00 20.50 -0.01
C SER A 325 -15.24 21.03 -1.42
N PHE A 326 -14.19 21.56 -2.02
CA PHE A 326 -14.17 22.12 -3.36
C PHE A 326 -13.29 21.26 -4.26
N ILE A 327 -13.81 20.89 -5.44
CA ILE A 327 -13.09 20.15 -6.45
C ILE A 327 -13.26 20.86 -7.79
N ALA A 328 -12.17 21.43 -8.31
CA ALA A 328 -12.09 21.81 -9.71
C ALA A 328 -11.82 20.55 -10.55
N TRP A 329 -12.44 20.42 -11.72
CA TRP A 329 -12.19 19.25 -12.58
C TRP A 329 -10.71 19.13 -12.93
N GLY A 330 -10.14 17.95 -12.70
CA GLY A 330 -8.72 17.66 -12.91
C GLY A 330 -7.79 18.02 -11.75
N HIS A 331 -8.34 18.51 -10.64
CA HIS A 331 -7.59 18.84 -9.42
C HIS A 331 -8.09 18.05 -8.21
N ASP A 332 -7.22 17.93 -7.21
CA ASP A 332 -7.55 17.29 -5.94
C ASP A 332 -8.55 18.11 -5.11
N PRO A 333 -9.33 17.45 -4.24
CA PRO A 333 -10.26 18.13 -3.33
C PRO A 333 -9.50 19.03 -2.36
N THR A 334 -9.96 20.27 -2.21
CA THR A 334 -9.48 21.21 -1.20
C THR A 334 -10.60 21.59 -0.25
N ILE A 335 -10.25 21.93 1.00
CA ILE A 335 -11.21 22.40 1.99
C ILE A 335 -11.15 23.92 2.03
N ILE A 336 -12.31 24.56 1.90
CA ILE A 336 -12.44 26.02 1.83
C ILE A 336 -13.48 26.48 2.86
N GLU A 337 -13.15 27.56 3.57
CA GLU A 337 -14.09 28.23 4.47
C GLU A 337 -15.20 28.97 3.72
N SER A 338 -16.37 29.08 4.35
CA SER A 338 -17.54 29.79 3.82
C SER A 338 -17.22 31.22 3.37
N ALA A 339 -16.29 31.89 4.06
CA ALA A 339 -15.86 33.26 3.76
C ALA A 339 -15.18 33.39 2.39
N ASN A 340 -14.40 32.39 1.99
CA ASN A 340 -13.59 32.42 0.77
C ASN A 340 -14.25 31.67 -0.41
N LEU A 341 -15.28 30.86 -0.13
CA LEU A 341 -15.93 29.98 -1.11
C LEU A 341 -16.33 30.72 -2.40
N LEU A 342 -17.03 31.84 -2.28
CA LEU A 342 -17.53 32.57 -3.46
C LEU A 342 -16.41 33.09 -4.37
N SER A 343 -15.30 33.55 -3.80
CA SER A 343 -14.16 34.04 -4.59
C SER A 343 -13.50 32.89 -5.32
N VAL A 344 -13.10 31.85 -4.58
CA VAL A 344 -12.35 30.71 -5.14
C VAL A 344 -13.17 29.96 -6.19
N VAL A 345 -14.45 29.76 -5.96
CA VAL A 345 -15.35 29.10 -6.91
C VAL A 345 -15.48 29.91 -8.19
N ASN A 346 -15.71 31.22 -8.11
CA ASN A 346 -15.87 32.04 -9.31
C ASN A 346 -14.57 32.13 -10.11
N ASP A 347 -13.41 32.19 -9.44
CA ASP A 347 -12.11 32.19 -10.11
C ASP A 347 -11.88 30.86 -10.86
N ALA A 348 -12.20 29.72 -10.23
CA ALA A 348 -12.05 28.41 -10.84
C ALA A 348 -13.03 28.17 -12.00
N LEU A 349 -14.27 28.70 -11.92
CA LEU A 349 -15.29 28.54 -12.96
C LEU A 349 -14.92 29.19 -14.29
N VAL A 350 -13.92 30.09 -14.32
CA VAL A 350 -13.35 30.62 -15.57
C VAL A 350 -12.64 29.52 -16.37
N ALA A 351 -11.95 28.62 -15.67
CA ALA A 351 -11.08 27.61 -16.28
C ALA A 351 -11.77 26.24 -16.41
N SER A 352 -12.51 25.79 -15.40
CA SER A 352 -13.05 24.42 -15.34
C SER A 352 -14.42 24.37 -14.63
N PRO A 353 -15.22 23.30 -14.85
CA PRO A 353 -16.37 23.03 -13.99
C PRO A 353 -15.92 22.69 -12.57
N VAL A 354 -16.80 22.94 -11.60
CA VAL A 354 -16.51 22.83 -10.18
C VAL A 354 -17.59 21.99 -9.49
N PHE A 355 -17.17 21.14 -8.55
CA PHE A 355 -18.01 20.42 -7.61
C PHE A 355 -17.77 20.97 -6.21
N ILE A 356 -18.85 21.26 -5.50
CA ILE A 356 -18.83 21.77 -4.13
C ILE A 356 -19.67 20.82 -3.29
N GLN A 357 -19.15 20.40 -2.15
CA GLN A 357 -19.88 19.60 -1.18
C GLN A 357 -19.63 20.15 0.21
N VAL A 358 -20.66 20.15 1.06
CA VAL A 358 -20.48 20.52 2.45
C VAL A 358 -19.54 19.53 3.14
N SER A 359 -18.51 20.07 3.80
CA SER A 359 -17.64 19.32 4.70
C SER A 359 -18.13 19.64 6.12
N GLY A 360 -18.72 18.67 6.80
CA GLY A 360 -19.62 18.90 7.94
C GLY A 360 -19.11 19.83 9.04
N SER A 361 -20.05 20.56 9.66
CA SER A 361 -19.90 21.18 10.99
C SER A 361 -20.84 20.49 11.96
N PHE A 362 -20.35 19.41 12.55
CA PHE A 362 -20.63 19.01 13.92
C PHE A 362 -19.27 18.58 14.47
N ARG A 363 -18.99 18.84 15.76
CA ARG A 363 -17.83 18.31 16.48
C ARG A 363 -17.82 16.77 16.45
N LEU A 364 -17.45 16.22 15.31
CA LEU A 364 -16.92 14.87 15.14
C LEU A 364 -15.44 15.11 14.94
N GLU A 365 -14.68 14.56 15.87
CA GLU A 365 -13.24 14.68 15.97
C GLU A 365 -12.57 14.60 14.58
N SER A 366 -11.71 15.58 14.34
CA SER A 366 -10.84 15.70 13.18
C SER A 366 -10.12 14.38 12.90
N SER A 367 -10.62 13.53 11.99
CA SER A 367 -9.93 12.30 11.54
C SER A 367 -10.53 11.63 10.28
N TYR A 368 -11.70 12.00 9.77
CA TYR A 368 -12.44 11.14 8.84
C TYR A 368 -12.62 11.71 7.42
N PHE A 369 -11.55 12.17 6.77
CA PHE A 369 -11.61 12.54 5.33
C PHE A 369 -11.23 11.39 4.39
N PHE A 370 -10.56 10.36 4.89
CA PHE A 370 -10.31 9.10 4.16
C PHE A 370 -11.57 8.22 3.99
N TYR A 371 -12.70 8.65 4.52
CA TYR A 371 -13.82 7.78 4.84
C TYR A 371 -14.99 7.81 3.85
N LEU A 372 -14.93 8.40 2.65
CA LEU A 372 -16.01 8.10 1.70
C LEU A 372 -15.95 6.63 1.22
N ILE A 373 -14.74 6.04 1.22
CA ILE A 373 -14.54 4.63 0.86
C ILE A 373 -14.61 3.72 2.09
N VAL A 374 -13.98 4.14 3.19
CA VAL A 374 -14.01 3.35 4.43
C VAL A 374 -15.38 3.43 5.12
N SER A 375 -16.16 4.51 5.01
CA SER A 375 -17.55 4.52 5.49
C SER A 375 -18.46 3.61 4.66
N ILE A 376 -18.21 3.41 3.36
CA ILE A 376 -18.95 2.38 2.60
C ILE A 376 -18.61 0.98 3.11
N ILE A 377 -17.34 0.73 3.48
CA ILE A 377 -16.94 -0.53 4.12
C ILE A 377 -17.59 -0.68 5.51
N VAL A 378 -17.60 0.36 6.35
CA VAL A 378 -18.20 0.33 7.70
C VAL A 378 -19.73 0.24 7.66
N ILE A 379 -20.41 0.92 6.72
CA ILE A 379 -21.86 0.82 6.54
C ILE A 379 -22.24 -0.61 6.10
N CYS A 380 -21.46 -1.24 5.22
CA CYS A 380 -21.69 -2.64 4.83
C CYS A 380 -21.44 -3.66 5.95
N PHE A 381 -20.61 -3.36 6.95
CA PHE A 381 -20.40 -4.23 8.12
C PHE A 381 -21.37 -3.97 9.27
N SER A 382 -22.01 -2.79 9.34
CA SER A 382 -22.98 -2.45 10.39
C SER A 382 -24.41 -2.91 10.08
N ASP A 383 -24.73 -3.24 8.83
CA ASP A 383 -26.09 -3.64 8.41
C ASP A 383 -26.31 -5.17 8.41
N ASN A 384 -25.41 -5.94 9.05
CA ASN A 384 -25.62 -7.37 9.32
C ASN A 384 -25.28 -7.72 10.79
N VAL A 385 -26.17 -7.29 11.70
CA VAL A 385 -26.56 -8.04 12.91
C VAL A 385 -28.07 -7.91 13.09
#